data_AF-A0A353K0L2-F1
#
_entry.id   AF-A0A353K0L2-F1
#
_cell.length_a   1.000
_cell.length_b   1.000
_cell.length_c   1.000
_cell.angle_alpha   90.00
_cell.angle_beta   90.00
_cell.angle_gamma   90.00
#
_symmetry.space_group_name_H-M   'P 1'
#
loop_
_entity.id
_entity.type
_entity.pdbx_description
1 polymer ?
#
loop_
_entity_poly.entity_id
_entity_poly.type
_entity_poly.pdbx_seq_one_letter_code
_entity_poly.pdbx_strand_id
1 'polypeptide(L)'
;PFMVLATQNPMEYEGTFPLPEAQLDRFMMKVNIGYPDETSELNMLKRFKEINPLTELKPVASTEDIIRIKNEVKSVMVNSGVEMYILSIVRSTRENDKILLGASPRASLNLYRASQGRAILKGRDFVTPDDVKYVSK
;
A
#
# COMPACT_ATOMS: atom_id res chain seq x y z
N PRO A 1 13.39 0.67 -10.94
CA PRO A 1 12.01 0.36 -10.47
C PRO A 1 11.08 1.51 -10.90
N PHE A 2 9.78 1.26 -11.11
CA PHE A 2 8.80 2.30 -11.48
C PHE A 2 7.62 2.23 -10.52
N MET A 3 7.22 3.38 -9.98
CA MET A 3 6.10 3.52 -9.04
C MET A 3 5.34 4.80 -9.38
N VAL A 4 4.01 4.74 -9.35
CA VAL A 4 3.13 5.90 -9.52
C VAL A 4 2.47 6.19 -8.18
N LEU A 5 2.60 7.42 -7.71
CA LEU A 5 1.83 7.97 -6.61
C LEU A 5 0.89 9.03 -7.18
N ALA A 6 -0.41 8.77 -7.11
CA ALA A 6 -1.44 9.70 -7.53
C ALA A 6 -2.17 10.24 -6.29
N THR A 7 -2.37 11.55 -6.23
CA THR A 7 -3.12 12.22 -5.17
C THR A 7 -4.43 12.76 -5.74
N GLN A 8 -5.49 12.74 -4.92
CA GLN A 8 -6.78 13.33 -5.26
C GLN A 8 -7.20 14.22 -4.10
N ASN A 9 -7.43 15.51 -4.36
CA ASN A 9 -7.95 16.44 -3.35
C ASN A 9 -9.48 16.28 -3.28
N PRO A 10 -10.05 15.79 -2.16
CA PRO A 10 -11.47 15.47 -2.10
C PRO A 10 -12.40 16.71 -2.01
N MET A 11 -11.85 17.91 -1.77
CA MET A 11 -12.63 19.11 -1.40
C MET A 11 -12.72 20.21 -2.47
N GLU A 12 -12.29 19.97 -3.71
CA GLU A 12 -12.34 21.00 -4.77
C GLU A 12 -13.70 21.05 -5.50
N TYR A 13 -14.29 22.25 -5.53
CA TYR A 13 -15.64 22.53 -6.03
C TYR A 13 -15.74 22.73 -7.56
N GLU A 14 -14.64 22.72 -8.31
CA GLU A 14 -14.67 22.87 -9.78
C GLU A 14 -13.66 21.96 -10.49
N GLY A 15 -14.10 21.27 -11.54
CA GLY A 15 -13.23 20.81 -12.63
C GLY A 15 -12.50 19.47 -12.51
N THR A 16 -12.64 18.70 -11.42
CA THR A 16 -12.06 17.35 -11.35
C THR A 16 -13.11 16.27 -11.56
N PHE A 17 -12.99 15.53 -12.66
CA PHE A 17 -13.77 14.31 -12.86
C PHE A 17 -13.14 13.20 -12.03
N PRO A 18 -13.89 12.53 -11.13
CA PRO A 18 -13.34 11.41 -10.39
C PRO A 18 -12.87 10.33 -11.36
N LEU A 19 -11.75 9.67 -11.03
CA LEU A 19 -11.27 8.56 -11.83
C LEU A 19 -12.34 7.46 -11.84
N PRO A 20 -12.71 6.93 -13.02
CA PRO A 20 -13.59 5.78 -13.11
C PRO A 20 -13.04 4.60 -12.29
N GLU A 21 -13.92 3.74 -11.77
CA GLU A 21 -13.57 2.58 -10.94
C GLU A 21 -12.57 1.66 -11.64
N ALA A 22 -12.70 1.49 -12.96
CA ALA A 22 -11.78 0.70 -13.78
C ALA A 22 -10.34 1.26 -13.84
N GLN A 23 -10.17 2.57 -13.58
CA GLN A 23 -8.87 3.21 -13.47
C GLN A 23 -8.33 3.11 -12.03
N LEU A 24 -9.20 3.28 -11.03
CA LEU A 24 -8.84 3.10 -9.62
C LEU A 24 -8.37 1.67 -9.32
N ASP A 25 -8.95 0.65 -9.96
CA ASP A 25 -8.56 -0.76 -9.84
C ASP A 25 -7.10 -1.03 -10.24
N ARG A 26 -6.45 -0.11 -10.96
CA ARG A 26 -5.04 -0.23 -11.35
C ARG A 26 -4.08 0.13 -10.21
N PHE A 27 -4.55 0.82 -9.17
CA PHE A 27 -3.75 1.17 -8.01
C PHE A 27 -3.76 0.04 -6.99
N MET A 28 -2.59 -0.31 -6.47
CA MET A 28 -2.45 -1.39 -5.48
C MET A 28 -3.09 -1.03 -4.14
N MET A 29 -2.97 0.23 -3.73
CA MET A 29 -3.48 0.74 -2.45
C MET A 29 -4.06 2.13 -2.64
N LYS A 30 -5.11 2.42 -1.88
CA LYS A 30 -5.62 3.78 -1.65
C LYS A 30 -5.35 4.12 -0.19
N VAL A 31 -4.62 5.20 0.06
CA VAL A 31 -4.26 5.64 1.41
C VAL A 31 -4.99 6.93 1.70
N ASN A 32 -5.69 6.98 2.84
CA ASN A 32 -6.28 8.21 3.35
C ASN A 32 -5.24 8.93 4.20
N ILE A 33 -4.88 10.14 3.79
CA ILE A 33 -3.93 10.99 4.53
C ILE A 33 -4.75 12.06 5.25
N GLY A 34 -4.70 12.04 6.58
CA GLY A 34 -5.23 13.11 7.42
C GLY A 34 -4.17 14.14 7.78
N TYR A 35 -4.56 15.11 8.60
CA TYR A 35 -3.59 16.03 9.20
C TYR A 35 -2.74 15.32 10.27
N PRO A 36 -1.47 15.73 10.45
CA PRO A 36 -0.66 15.27 11.58
C PRO A 36 -1.33 15.66 12.91
N ASP A 37 -1.05 14.89 13.96
CA ASP A 37 -1.41 15.31 15.33
C ASP A 37 -0.56 16.53 15.77
N GLU A 38 -1.01 17.22 16.83
CA GLU A 38 -0.37 18.44 17.36
C GLU A 38 1.13 18.25 17.63
N THR A 39 1.53 17.09 18.17
CA THR A 39 2.95 16.83 18.50
C THR A 39 3.77 16.65 17.23
N SER A 40 3.24 15.91 16.26
CA SER A 40 3.85 15.73 14.94
C SER A 40 3.99 17.07 14.20
N GLU A 41 2.96 17.91 14.24
CA GLU A 41 2.96 19.24 13.59
C GLU A 41 3.95 20.21 14.27
N LEU A 42 3.99 20.24 15.61
CA LEU A 42 4.99 21.02 16.35
C LEU A 42 6.42 20.58 16.03
N ASN A 43 6.65 19.27 15.90
CA ASN A 43 7.95 18.73 15.52
C ASN A 43 8.34 19.11 14.08
N MET A 44 7.37 19.14 13.16
CA MET A 44 7.61 19.64 11.80
C MET A 44 8.04 21.11 11.84
N LEU A 45 7.31 21.98 12.56
CA LEU A 45 7.66 23.40 12.68
C LEU A 45 9.08 23.59 13.24
N LYS A 46 9.44 22.85 14.30
CA LYS A 46 10.79 22.90 14.88
C LYS A 46 11.86 22.43 13.90
N ARG A 47 11.61 21.36 13.15
CA ARG A 47 12.58 20.74 12.24
C ARG A 47 12.90 21.62 11.03
N PHE A 48 11.93 22.43 10.57
CA PHE A 48 12.10 23.33 9.43
C PHE A 48 12.47 24.77 9.84
N LYS A 49 12.68 25.05 11.13
CA LYS A 49 12.94 26.40 11.64
C LYS A 49 14.32 26.95 11.27
N GLU A 50 15.36 26.11 11.25
CA GLU A 50 16.76 26.58 11.12
C GLU A 50 17.44 26.13 9.82
N ILE A 51 17.26 24.88 9.42
CA ILE A 51 17.91 24.29 8.23
C ILE A 51 16.90 23.40 7.51
N ASN A 52 16.89 23.42 6.18
CA ASN A 52 16.10 22.48 5.40
C ASN A 52 16.68 21.06 5.57
N PRO A 53 16.01 20.14 6.30
CA PRO A 53 16.57 18.81 6.61
C PRO A 53 16.85 17.96 5.37
N LEU A 54 16.35 18.36 4.20
CA LEU A 54 16.62 17.68 2.93
C LEU A 54 18.06 17.89 2.44
N THR A 55 18.76 18.94 2.86
CA THR A 55 20.14 19.23 2.40
C THR A 55 21.17 18.28 2.99
N GLU A 56 20.87 17.64 4.12
CA GLU A 56 21.78 16.70 4.81
C GLU A 56 21.41 15.23 4.59
N LEU A 57 20.38 14.96 3.78
CA LEU A 57 19.89 13.62 3.57
C LEU A 57 20.94 12.76 2.86
N LYS A 58 21.39 11.70 3.53
CA LYS A 58 22.31 10.71 2.95
C LYS A 58 21.52 9.49 2.47
N PRO A 59 21.88 8.91 1.30
CA PRO A 59 21.26 7.68 0.85
C PRO A 59 21.57 6.54 1.83
N VAL A 60 20.54 5.81 2.25
CA VAL A 60 20.66 4.63 3.13
C VAL A 60 20.55 3.31 2.37
N ALA A 61 20.22 3.37 1.08
CA ALA A 61 20.10 2.22 0.18
C ALA A 61 20.44 2.65 -1.25
N SER A 62 21.03 1.75 -2.03
CA SER A 62 21.30 1.95 -3.45
C SER A 62 20.14 1.46 -4.34
N THR A 63 20.19 1.76 -5.63
CA THR A 63 19.20 1.25 -6.59
C THR A 63 19.23 -0.29 -6.67
N GLU A 64 20.42 -0.87 -6.56
CA GLU A 64 20.67 -2.31 -6.55
C GLU A 64 20.03 -2.96 -5.33
N ASP A 65 20.10 -2.31 -4.16
CA ASP A 65 19.42 -2.79 -2.94
C ASP A 65 17.90 -2.85 -3.16
N ILE A 66 17.29 -1.83 -3.77
CA ILE A 66 15.85 -1.82 -4.06
C ILE A 66 15.47 -2.92 -5.06
N ILE A 67 16.28 -3.15 -6.09
CA ILE A 67 16.03 -4.23 -7.07
C ILE A 67 16.18 -5.60 -6.41
N ARG A 68 17.18 -5.78 -5.55
CA ARG A 68 17.41 -7.01 -4.79
C ARG A 68 16.21 -7.32 -3.91
N ILE A 69 15.78 -6.38 -3.07
CA ILE A 69 14.61 -6.54 -2.18
C ILE A 69 13.34 -6.85 -2.99
N LYS A 70 13.13 -6.17 -4.13
CA LYS A 70 11.97 -6.46 -5.01
C LYS A 70 11.94 -7.92 -5.48
N ASN A 71 13.10 -8.55 -5.70
CA ASN A 71 13.18 -9.94 -6.08
C ASN A 71 13.03 -10.88 -4.88
N GLU A 72 13.62 -10.54 -3.73
CA GLU A 72 13.48 -11.31 -2.47
C GLU A 72 12.02 -11.38 -2.00
N VAL A 73 11.23 -10.32 -2.19
CA VAL A 73 9.78 -10.34 -1.89
C VAL A 73 9.06 -11.47 -2.64
N LYS A 74 9.51 -11.83 -3.84
CA LYS A 74 8.86 -12.90 -4.62
C LYS A 74 9.14 -14.29 -4.06
N SER A 75 10.26 -14.49 -3.36
CA SER A 75 10.63 -15.78 -2.75
C SER A 75 9.98 -16.02 -1.39
N VAL A 76 9.30 -15.03 -0.81
CA VAL A 76 8.55 -15.20 0.44
C VAL A 76 7.47 -16.27 0.25
N MET A 77 7.51 -17.30 1.10
CA MET A 77 6.59 -18.42 1.03
C MET A 77 5.17 -17.99 1.39
N VAL A 78 4.21 -18.39 0.55
CA VAL A 78 2.78 -18.28 0.83
C VAL A 78 2.21 -19.67 0.70
N ASN A 79 1.67 -20.23 1.79
CA ASN A 79 1.08 -21.55 1.75
C ASN A 79 -0.35 -21.50 1.15
N SER A 80 -0.83 -22.66 0.71
CA SER A 80 -2.16 -22.79 0.10
C SER A 80 -3.30 -22.31 1.01
N GLY A 81 -3.15 -22.46 2.34
CA GLY A 81 -4.14 -21.95 3.30
C GLY A 81 -4.29 -20.44 3.25
N VAL A 82 -3.17 -19.70 3.16
CA VAL A 82 -3.18 -18.23 3.02
C VAL A 82 -3.65 -17.81 1.64
N GLU A 83 -3.29 -18.54 0.58
CA GLU A 83 -3.79 -18.28 -0.78
C GLU A 83 -5.31 -18.40 -0.84
N MET A 84 -5.85 -19.47 -0.27
CA MET A 84 -7.30 -19.67 -0.15
C MET A 84 -7.95 -18.59 0.71
N TYR A 85 -7.29 -18.14 1.77
CA TYR A 85 -7.78 -17.04 2.59
C TYR A 85 -7.91 -15.74 1.78
N ILE A 86 -6.86 -15.35 1.03
CA ILE A 86 -6.89 -14.19 0.14
C ILE A 86 -8.03 -14.32 -0.89
N LEU A 87 -8.15 -15.49 -1.51
CA LEU A 87 -9.21 -15.74 -2.49
C LEU A 87 -10.60 -15.63 -1.86
N SER A 88 -10.78 -16.17 -0.67
CA SER A 88 -12.05 -16.10 0.07
C SER A 88 -12.47 -14.66 0.33
N ILE A 89 -11.55 -13.80 0.79
CA ILE A 89 -11.82 -12.38 1.03
C ILE A 89 -12.32 -11.72 -0.25
N VAL A 90 -11.57 -11.87 -1.34
CA VAL A 90 -11.90 -11.21 -2.62
C VAL A 90 -13.22 -11.75 -3.18
N ARG A 91 -13.48 -13.06 -3.12
CA ARG A 91 -14.75 -13.64 -3.57
C ARG A 91 -15.93 -13.17 -2.74
N SER A 92 -15.78 -13.09 -1.42
CA SER A 92 -16.82 -12.57 -0.54
C SER A 92 -17.21 -11.13 -0.87
N THR A 93 -16.31 -10.32 -1.45
CA THR A 93 -16.70 -8.98 -1.94
C THR A 93 -17.59 -9.00 -3.17
N ARG A 94 -17.52 -10.05 -3.99
CA ARG A 94 -18.32 -10.22 -5.22
C ARG A 94 -19.65 -10.91 -4.98
N GLU A 95 -19.70 -11.77 -3.95
CA GLU A 95 -20.87 -12.56 -3.57
C GLU A 95 -21.74 -11.82 -2.52
N ASN A 96 -21.36 -10.61 -2.10
CA ASN A 96 -22.09 -9.83 -1.11
C ASN A 96 -23.02 -8.82 -1.78
N ASP A 97 -24.33 -9.02 -1.62
CA ASP A 97 -25.40 -8.19 -2.20
C ASP A 97 -25.36 -6.71 -1.76
N LYS A 98 -24.63 -6.38 -0.69
CA LYS A 98 -24.44 -4.99 -0.23
C LYS A 98 -23.34 -4.25 -1.00
N ILE A 99 -22.59 -4.93 -1.85
CA ILE A 99 -21.48 -4.37 -2.61
C ILE A 99 -21.88 -4.33 -4.09
N LEU A 100 -21.98 -3.12 -4.66
CA LEU A 100 -22.38 -2.93 -6.06
C LEU A 100 -21.38 -3.55 -7.05
N LEU A 101 -20.09 -3.43 -6.76
CA LEU A 101 -19.01 -3.98 -7.58
C LEU A 101 -17.93 -4.56 -6.67
N GLY A 102 -17.82 -5.89 -6.64
CA GLY A 102 -16.79 -6.58 -5.87
C GLY A 102 -15.38 -6.37 -6.43
N ALA A 103 -14.37 -6.69 -5.63
CA ALA A 103 -12.97 -6.47 -5.97
C ALA A 103 -12.54 -7.33 -7.17
N SER A 104 -11.76 -6.76 -8.09
CA SER A 104 -11.30 -7.45 -9.31
C SER A 104 -10.30 -8.58 -9.02
N PRO A 105 -9.93 -9.42 -10.01
CA PRO A 105 -8.81 -10.36 -9.85
C PRO A 105 -7.47 -9.70 -9.50
N ARG A 106 -7.28 -8.41 -9.84
CA ARG A 106 -6.07 -7.67 -9.43
C ARG A 106 -5.97 -7.54 -7.92
N ALA A 107 -7.10 -7.38 -7.22
CA ALA A 107 -7.11 -7.29 -5.77
C ALA A 107 -6.49 -8.54 -5.12
N SER A 108 -6.76 -9.75 -5.65
CA SER A 108 -6.15 -10.98 -5.16
C SER A 108 -4.62 -10.96 -5.32
N LEU A 109 -4.13 -10.56 -6.50
CA LEU A 109 -2.70 -10.47 -6.78
C LEU A 109 -2.02 -9.39 -5.93
N ASN A 110 -2.68 -8.24 -5.76
CA ASN A 110 -2.18 -7.13 -4.96
C ASN A 110 -2.11 -7.49 -3.48
N LEU A 111 -3.15 -8.12 -2.91
CA LEU A 111 -3.14 -8.62 -1.54
C LEU A 111 -2.03 -9.65 -1.33
N TYR A 112 -1.84 -10.57 -2.27
CA TYR A 112 -0.75 -11.56 -2.21
C TYR A 112 0.63 -10.86 -2.13
N ARG A 113 0.92 -9.94 -3.05
CA ARG A 113 2.21 -9.24 -3.11
C ARG A 113 2.41 -8.30 -1.91
N ALA A 114 1.37 -7.59 -1.48
CA ALA A 114 1.43 -6.73 -0.31
C ALA A 114 1.69 -7.54 0.97
N SER A 115 1.09 -8.72 1.09
CA SER A 115 1.30 -9.62 2.24
C SER A 115 2.74 -10.14 2.29
N GLN A 116 3.33 -10.51 1.14
CA GLN A 116 4.75 -10.87 1.06
C GLN A 116 5.66 -9.70 1.48
N GLY A 117 5.37 -8.48 0.99
CA GLY A 117 6.10 -7.28 1.39
C GLY A 117 6.01 -7.01 2.90
N ARG A 118 4.83 -7.21 3.50
CA ARG A 118 4.62 -7.07 4.93
C ARG A 118 5.43 -8.09 5.73
N ALA A 119 5.48 -9.35 5.30
CA ALA A 119 6.26 -10.39 5.95
C ALA A 119 7.76 -10.04 5.99
N ILE A 120 8.33 -9.58 4.87
CA ILE A 120 9.73 -9.13 4.82
C ILE A 120 9.99 -7.94 5.75
N LEU A 121 9.10 -6.94 5.76
CA LEU A 121 9.23 -5.81 6.70
C LEU A 121 9.14 -6.23 8.18
N LYS A 122 8.62 -7.43 8.45
CA LYS A 122 8.60 -8.06 9.78
C LYS A 122 9.74 -9.05 10.00
N GLY A 123 10.69 -9.15 9.08
CA GLY A 123 11.84 -10.06 9.16
C GLY A 123 11.48 -11.54 8.98
N ARG A 124 10.37 -11.83 8.30
CA ARG A 124 9.92 -13.20 8.00
C ARG A 124 9.99 -13.52 6.51
N ASP A 125 10.26 -14.77 6.21
CA ASP A 125 10.29 -15.36 4.87
C ASP A 125 9.01 -16.13 4.51
N PHE A 126 7.98 -16.08 5.36
CA PHE A 126 6.65 -16.64 5.11
C PHE A 126 5.52 -15.67 5.49
N VAL A 127 4.41 -15.76 4.77
CA VAL A 127 3.20 -14.97 5.01
C VAL A 127 2.28 -15.66 6.01
N THR A 128 1.69 -14.87 6.90
CA THR A 128 0.63 -15.30 7.84
C THR A 128 -0.72 -14.66 7.47
N PRO A 129 -1.86 -15.21 7.93
CA PRO A 129 -3.17 -14.58 7.75
C PRO A 129 -3.25 -13.14 8.28
N ASP A 130 -2.47 -12.81 9.33
CA ASP A 130 -2.48 -11.46 9.89
C ASP A 130 -1.75 -10.44 9.02
N ASP A 131 -0.81 -10.87 8.18
CA ASP A 131 -0.22 -10.01 7.14
C ASP A 131 -1.28 -9.60 6.12
N VAL A 132 -2.11 -10.56 5.69
CA VAL A 132 -3.23 -10.33 4.77
C VAL A 132 -4.23 -9.35 5.37
N LYS A 133 -4.68 -9.59 6.62
CA LYS A 133 -5.60 -8.70 7.33
C LYS A 133 -5.05 -7.28 7.51
N TYR A 134 -3.74 -7.16 7.72
CA TYR A 134 -3.12 -5.86 7.91
C TYR A 134 -3.16 -5.02 6.64
N VAL A 135 -2.91 -5.63 5.47
CA VAL A 135 -2.85 -4.93 4.18
C VAL A 135 -4.19 -4.85 3.45
N SER A 136 -5.25 -5.47 3.98
CA SER A 136 -6.59 -5.47 3.38
C SER A 136 -7.52 -4.35 3.89
N LYS A 137 -6.98 -3.38 4.64
CA LYS A 137 -7.73 -2.27 5.23
C LYS A 137 -7.66 -1.02 4.36
#